data_AF-Q41161-F1
#
_entry.id   AF-Q41161-F1
#
_cell.length_a   1.000
_cell.length_b   1.000
_cell.length_c   1.000
_cell.angle_alpha   90.00
_cell.angle_beta   90.00
_cell.angle_gamma   90.00
#
_symmetry.space_group_name_H-M   'P 1'
#
loop_
_entity.id
_entity.type
_entity.pdbx_description
1 polymer ?
#
loop_
_entity_poly.entity_id
_entity_poly.type
_entity_poly.pdbx_seq_one_letter_code
_entity_poly.pdbx_strand_id
1 'polypeptide(L)'
;MASYKFKTQNSFLLLLSISFFFLLLLNKVNSTGSLSFSFPKFAPNQPYLIFQRDALVTSTGVLQLTNVVNGVPSRKSLGRALYAAPFQIWDSTTGNVASFVTSFSFIIQAPNPATTADGLAFFLAPVDTQPLDLGGMLGIFKNGYFNKSNQIVAVEFDTFSNRHWDPTGRHMGINVNSIVSVKTVPWNWANGEVANVFISYEASTKSLTASLVYPSLETSFIIHAIVDVKDVLPEWVRFGFSATTGIDTGYVQTNDVLSWSFESNLPGGNSVASVKNAGLSTYAA
;
A
#
# COMPACT_ATOMS: atom_id res chain seq x y z
N MET A 1 44.79 -28.78 56.19
CA MET A 1 43.36 -28.68 55.82
C MET A 1 43.25 -27.77 54.61
N ALA A 2 43.15 -28.32 53.39
CA ALA A 2 42.93 -27.52 52.19
C ALA A 2 41.43 -27.44 51.91
N SER A 3 40.82 -26.28 52.19
CA SER A 3 39.43 -25.98 51.86
C SER A 3 39.34 -25.58 50.39
N TYR A 4 38.80 -26.45 49.55
CA TYR A 4 38.49 -26.16 48.16
C TYR A 4 37.18 -25.36 48.11
N LYS A 5 37.30 -24.03 47.95
CA LYS A 5 36.15 -23.16 47.61
C LYS A 5 35.75 -23.45 46.16
N PHE A 6 34.71 -24.26 45.98
CA PHE A 6 34.10 -24.49 44.67
C PHE A 6 33.51 -23.19 44.13
N LYS A 7 33.98 -22.82 42.94
CA LYS A 7 33.69 -21.59 42.21
C LYS A 7 32.23 -21.59 41.75
N THR A 8 31.38 -20.74 42.33
CA THR A 8 29.95 -20.54 42.00
C THR A 8 29.71 -19.86 40.64
N GLN A 9 30.68 -19.90 39.73
CA GLN A 9 30.66 -19.10 38.50
C GLN A 9 29.74 -19.68 37.41
N ASN A 10 29.43 -20.99 37.46
CA ASN A 10 28.66 -21.65 36.39
C ASN A 10 27.13 -21.43 36.48
N SER A 11 26.57 -21.30 37.68
CA SER A 11 25.11 -21.12 37.84
C SER A 11 24.62 -19.77 37.32
N PHE A 12 25.45 -18.72 37.45
CA PHE A 12 25.09 -17.38 36.97
C PHE A 12 25.00 -17.31 35.44
N LEU A 13 25.95 -17.92 34.73
CA LEU A 13 25.94 -17.97 33.26
C LEU A 13 24.75 -18.77 32.71
N LEU A 14 24.38 -19.86 33.37
CA LEU A 14 23.21 -20.67 32.99
C LEU A 14 21.90 -19.89 33.17
N LEU A 15 21.76 -19.16 34.27
CA LEU A 15 20.60 -18.29 34.52
C LEU A 15 20.52 -17.17 33.48
N LEU A 16 21.66 -16.57 33.11
CA LEU A 16 21.72 -15.55 32.07
C LEU A 16 21.31 -16.12 30.71
N SER A 17 21.77 -17.33 30.35
CA SER A 17 21.41 -17.97 29.08
C SER A 17 19.93 -18.36 29.02
N ILE A 18 19.35 -18.85 30.13
CA ILE A 18 17.92 -19.16 30.21
C ILE A 18 17.09 -17.88 30.09
N SER A 19 17.48 -16.81 30.81
CA SER A 19 16.80 -15.51 30.71
C SER A 19 16.90 -14.93 29.29
N PHE A 20 18.04 -15.09 28.61
CA PHE A 20 18.20 -14.64 27.23
C PHE A 20 17.35 -15.47 26.26
N PHE A 21 17.27 -16.79 26.45
CA PHE A 21 16.36 -17.65 25.67
C PHE A 21 14.89 -17.33 25.92
N PHE A 22 14.48 -17.07 27.16
CA PHE A 22 13.13 -16.60 27.48
C PHE A 22 12.84 -15.24 26.87
N LEU A 23 13.80 -14.30 26.89
CA LEU A 23 13.67 -13.02 26.20
C LEU A 23 13.58 -13.20 24.68
N LEU A 24 14.34 -14.12 24.08
CA LEU A 24 14.22 -14.46 22.66
C LEU A 24 12.88 -15.14 22.33
N LEU A 25 12.34 -15.97 23.23
CA LEU A 25 11.03 -16.62 23.09
C LEU A 25 9.88 -15.63 23.26
N LEU A 26 10.00 -14.66 24.17
CA LEU A 26 9.06 -13.55 24.31
C LEU A 26 9.18 -12.56 23.14
N ASN A 27 10.37 -12.45 22.55
CA ASN A 27 10.64 -11.69 21.33
C ASN A 27 10.42 -12.51 20.04
N LYS A 28 9.85 -13.73 20.10
CA LYS A 28 8.94 -14.13 19.02
C LYS A 28 7.76 -13.19 19.14
N VAL A 29 7.99 -11.98 18.60
CA VAL A 29 7.05 -10.89 18.45
C VAL A 29 5.73 -11.54 18.16
N ASN A 30 4.79 -11.36 19.09
CA ASN A 30 3.40 -11.68 18.86
C ASN A 30 3.02 -10.94 17.59
N SER A 31 3.08 -11.62 16.44
CA SER A 31 2.56 -11.09 15.19
C SER A 31 1.09 -10.90 15.49
N THR A 32 0.68 -9.64 15.61
CA THR A 32 -0.71 -9.32 15.86
C THR A 32 -1.47 -9.87 14.67
N GLY A 33 -2.37 -10.82 14.91
CA GLY A 33 -3.18 -11.40 13.84
C GLY A 33 -3.99 -10.34 13.09
N SER A 34 -4.13 -9.15 13.66
CA SER A 34 -4.71 -7.99 12.99
C SER A 34 -3.74 -6.82 12.89
N LEU A 35 -3.87 -6.07 11.81
CA LEU A 35 -3.31 -4.73 11.64
C LEU A 35 -4.46 -3.79 11.30
N SER A 36 -4.58 -2.67 12.00
CA SER A 36 -5.56 -1.64 11.65
C SER A 36 -5.03 -0.23 11.89
N PHE A 37 -5.42 0.69 11.02
CA PHE A 37 -5.20 2.13 11.21
C PHE A 37 -6.23 2.96 10.43
N SER A 38 -6.33 4.24 10.80
CA SER A 38 -7.09 5.23 10.07
C SER A 38 -6.37 6.58 10.09
N PHE A 39 -6.27 7.18 8.91
CA PHE A 39 -5.81 8.53 8.64
C PHE A 39 -6.97 9.28 7.99
N PRO A 40 -7.87 9.90 8.77
CA PRO A 40 -8.90 10.80 8.21
C PRO A 40 -8.28 11.99 7.46
N LYS A 41 -7.04 12.32 7.83
CA LYS A 41 -6.16 13.32 7.24
C LYS A 41 -4.71 12.94 7.55
N PHE A 42 -3.76 13.36 6.72
CA PHE A 42 -2.35 13.08 6.93
C PHE A 42 -1.65 14.18 7.76
N ALA A 43 -0.66 13.78 8.56
CA ALA A 43 0.19 14.70 9.30
C ALA A 43 1.54 14.90 8.57
N PRO A 44 2.08 16.14 8.47
CA PRO A 44 3.36 16.41 7.78
C PRO A 44 4.55 15.55 8.23
N ASN A 45 4.59 15.17 9.51
CA ASN A 45 5.62 14.32 10.09
C ASN A 45 5.06 12.94 10.49
N GLN A 46 4.32 12.29 9.59
CA GLN A 46 3.66 11.01 9.87
C GLN A 46 4.68 9.88 10.06
N PRO A 47 4.99 9.42 11.30
CA PRO A 47 6.06 8.44 11.53
C PRO A 47 5.70 7.03 11.03
N TYR A 48 4.41 6.77 10.77
CA TYR A 48 3.92 5.49 10.29
C TYR A 48 3.97 5.37 8.76
N LEU A 49 4.48 6.39 8.05
CA LEU A 49 4.64 6.35 6.60
C LEU A 49 6.11 6.47 6.20
N ILE A 50 6.49 5.71 5.18
CA ILE A 50 7.75 5.84 4.48
C ILE A 50 7.47 6.59 3.18
N PHE A 51 8.02 7.79 3.06
CA PHE A 51 7.98 8.57 1.82
C PHE A 51 9.18 8.24 0.94
N GLN A 52 8.93 8.08 -0.35
CA GLN A 52 9.96 7.88 -1.34
C GLN A 52 9.75 8.88 -2.48
N ARG A 53 10.86 9.46 -2.96
CA ARG A 53 10.92 10.41 -4.08
C ARG A 53 10.10 11.67 -3.79
N ASP A 54 9.16 12.06 -4.64
CA ASP A 54 8.48 13.36 -4.55
C ASP A 54 7.31 13.37 -3.55
N ALA A 55 6.97 12.23 -2.95
CA ALA A 55 5.84 12.12 -2.05
C ALA A 55 6.08 12.92 -0.75
N LEU A 56 5.06 13.69 -0.35
CA LEU A 56 5.06 14.46 0.90
C LEU A 56 3.64 14.62 1.43
N VAL A 57 3.53 15.11 2.66
CA VAL A 57 2.25 15.54 3.22
C VAL A 57 2.24 17.07 3.29
N THR A 58 1.23 17.69 2.68
CA THR A 58 1.06 19.15 2.66
C THR A 58 0.71 19.67 4.06
N SER A 59 0.86 20.99 4.28
CA SER A 59 0.39 21.63 5.53
C SER A 59 -1.12 21.51 5.74
N THR A 60 -1.87 21.32 4.65
CA THR A 60 -3.31 21.04 4.67
C THR A 60 -3.64 19.56 4.83
N GLY A 61 -2.64 18.71 5.12
CA GLY A 61 -2.74 17.28 5.44
C GLY A 61 -3.22 16.40 4.29
N VAL A 62 -2.89 16.79 3.07
CA VAL A 62 -3.05 15.97 1.87
C VAL A 62 -1.75 15.21 1.64
N LEU A 63 -1.85 13.91 1.36
CA LEU A 63 -0.72 13.12 0.88
C LEU A 63 -0.57 13.35 -0.63
N GLN A 64 0.34 14.25 -0.98
CA GLN A 64 0.67 14.59 -2.35
C GLN A 64 1.74 13.62 -2.87
N LEU A 65 1.41 12.79 -3.85
CA LEU A 65 2.33 11.76 -4.36
C LEU A 65 3.23 12.28 -5.48
N THR A 66 2.82 13.27 -6.25
CA THR A 66 3.62 13.85 -7.33
C THR A 66 3.94 15.32 -7.07
N ASN A 67 5.08 15.79 -7.56
CA ASN A 67 5.61 17.13 -7.33
C ASN A 67 4.72 18.21 -7.96
N VAL A 68 4.43 19.23 -7.18
CA VAL A 68 3.67 20.41 -7.58
C VAL A 68 4.50 21.64 -7.29
N VAL A 69 4.75 22.47 -8.31
CA VAL A 69 5.55 23.69 -8.21
C VAL A 69 4.65 24.87 -8.55
N ASN A 70 4.51 25.82 -7.61
CA ASN A 70 3.65 27.00 -7.76
C ASN A 70 2.21 26.66 -8.18
N GLY A 71 1.66 25.56 -7.64
CA GLY A 71 0.31 25.09 -7.97
C GLY A 71 0.19 24.33 -9.30
N VAL A 72 1.30 24.10 -10.01
CA VAL A 72 1.32 23.37 -11.29
C VAL A 72 1.98 22.00 -11.12
N PRO A 73 1.32 20.90 -11.52
CA PRO A 73 1.94 19.57 -11.46
C PRO A 73 3.13 19.47 -12.43
N SER A 74 4.20 18.85 -11.95
CA SER A 74 5.43 18.64 -12.73
C SER A 74 5.34 17.37 -13.57
N ARG A 75 5.97 17.38 -14.74
CA ARG A 75 6.23 16.15 -15.53
C ARG A 75 7.39 15.35 -14.92
N LYS A 76 7.51 14.07 -15.28
CA LYS A 76 8.57 13.15 -14.80
C LYS A 76 8.65 13.05 -13.28
N SER A 77 7.54 13.29 -12.60
CA SER A 77 7.42 13.15 -11.16
C SER A 77 6.96 11.76 -10.80
N LEU A 78 7.48 11.27 -9.67
CA LEU A 78 7.11 10.01 -9.06
C LEU A 78 7.21 10.17 -7.56
N GLY A 79 6.21 9.66 -6.84
CA GLY A 79 6.33 9.51 -5.39
C GLY A 79 5.54 8.33 -4.89
N ARG A 80 6.02 7.79 -3.78
CA ARG A 80 5.39 6.65 -3.09
C ARG A 80 5.28 6.94 -1.61
N ALA A 81 4.21 6.43 -1.01
CA ALA A 81 4.00 6.47 0.42
C ALA A 81 3.56 5.09 0.89
N LEU A 82 4.37 4.46 1.73
CA LEU A 82 4.16 3.10 2.22
C LEU A 82 3.86 3.11 3.70
N TYR A 83 2.96 2.24 4.16
CA TYR A 83 2.85 1.99 5.59
C TYR A 83 4.17 1.40 6.12
N ALA A 84 4.69 1.97 7.20
CA ALA A 84 6.05 1.72 7.64
C ALA A 84 6.26 0.30 8.19
N ALA A 85 5.29 -0.19 8.96
CA ALA A 85 5.34 -1.52 9.54
C ALA A 85 5.05 -2.59 8.47
N PRO A 86 5.89 -3.65 8.37
CA PRO A 86 5.58 -4.80 7.54
C PRO A 86 4.27 -5.47 7.93
N PHE A 87 3.59 -6.04 6.95
CA PHE A 87 2.34 -6.78 7.09
C PHE A 87 2.54 -8.23 6.69
N GLN A 88 2.19 -9.16 7.57
CA GLN A 88 2.21 -10.59 7.30
C GLN A 88 0.95 -10.95 6.51
N ILE A 89 1.08 -11.13 5.20
CA ILE A 89 -0.05 -11.41 4.31
C ILE A 89 -0.41 -12.90 4.28
N TRP A 90 0.53 -13.79 4.60
CA TRP A 90 0.28 -15.21 4.83
C TRP A 90 1.28 -15.76 5.85
N ASP A 91 1.04 -16.95 6.38
CA ASP A 91 1.90 -17.60 7.37
C ASP A 91 2.43 -18.92 6.80
N SER A 92 3.75 -19.09 6.77
CA SER A 92 4.39 -20.27 6.18
C SER A 92 4.25 -21.54 7.02
N THR A 93 3.96 -21.41 8.32
CA THR A 93 3.79 -22.53 9.26
C THR A 93 2.37 -23.10 9.20
N THR A 94 1.37 -22.24 9.20
CA THR A 94 -0.06 -22.61 9.21
C THR A 94 -0.65 -22.71 7.81
N GLY A 95 -0.04 -22.02 6.85
CA GLY A 95 -0.57 -21.86 5.49
C GLY A 95 -1.72 -20.87 5.38
N ASN A 96 -2.13 -20.23 6.49
CA ASN A 96 -3.20 -19.23 6.52
C ASN A 96 -2.81 -17.98 5.75
N VAL A 97 -3.81 -17.31 5.18
CA VAL A 97 -3.66 -16.07 4.42
C VAL A 97 -4.56 -15.01 5.07
N ALA A 98 -4.06 -13.78 5.16
CA ALA A 98 -4.81 -12.67 5.71
C ALA A 98 -5.83 -12.15 4.70
N SER A 99 -7.06 -11.94 5.15
CA SER A 99 -8.02 -11.08 4.45
C SER A 99 -7.74 -9.63 4.86
N PHE A 100 -7.98 -8.67 3.96
CA PHE A 100 -7.81 -7.26 4.28
C PHE A 100 -8.82 -6.38 3.55
N VAL A 101 -9.06 -5.21 4.13
CA VAL A 101 -9.79 -4.11 3.50
C VAL A 101 -8.96 -2.85 3.62
N THR A 102 -8.99 -2.02 2.58
CA THR A 102 -8.42 -0.68 2.57
C THR A 102 -9.43 0.28 1.98
N SER A 103 -9.50 1.48 2.54
CA SER A 103 -10.37 2.54 2.04
C SER A 103 -9.59 3.83 2.01
N PHE A 104 -9.72 4.57 0.93
CA PHE A 104 -9.05 5.86 0.79
C PHE A 104 -9.85 6.75 -0.13
N SER A 105 -9.66 8.05 0.03
CA SER A 105 -10.21 9.03 -0.89
C SER A 105 -9.07 9.76 -1.58
N PHE A 106 -9.18 9.99 -2.88
CA PHE A 106 -8.18 10.73 -3.63
C PHE A 106 -8.81 11.76 -4.57
N ILE A 107 -8.02 12.73 -5.00
CA ILE A 107 -8.30 13.62 -6.12
C ILE A 107 -7.17 13.45 -7.14
N ILE A 108 -7.56 13.31 -8.41
CA ILE A 108 -6.64 13.52 -9.53
C ILE A 108 -7.12 14.75 -10.29
N GLN A 109 -6.26 15.77 -10.35
CA GLN A 109 -6.55 17.04 -11.01
C GLN A 109 -5.51 17.34 -12.08
N ALA A 110 -5.96 17.46 -13.31
CA ALA A 110 -5.18 17.88 -14.45
C ALA A 110 -5.49 19.35 -14.81
N PRO A 111 -4.49 20.15 -15.20
CA PRO A 111 -4.72 21.46 -15.79
C PRO A 111 -5.49 21.38 -17.12
N ASN A 112 -5.27 20.31 -17.89
CA ASN A 112 -6.01 19.99 -19.11
C ASN A 112 -6.53 18.55 -19.02
N PRO A 113 -7.86 18.34 -18.87
CA PRO A 113 -8.45 17.01 -18.81
C PRO A 113 -8.25 16.15 -20.07
N ALA A 114 -7.78 16.71 -21.19
CA ALA A 114 -7.46 15.94 -22.39
C ALA A 114 -6.03 15.37 -22.39
N THR A 115 -5.12 15.87 -21.55
CA THR A 115 -3.70 15.47 -21.52
C THR A 115 -3.27 15.14 -20.09
N THR A 116 -3.61 13.93 -19.66
CA THR A 116 -3.22 13.32 -18.38
C THR A 116 -2.18 12.23 -18.59
N ALA A 117 -1.43 11.88 -17.56
CA ALA A 117 -0.50 10.75 -17.49
C ALA A 117 0.06 10.67 -16.06
N ASP A 118 0.25 9.52 -15.40
CA ASP A 118 -0.08 8.13 -15.79
C ASP A 118 -0.89 7.43 -14.69
N GLY A 119 -1.30 8.16 -13.65
CA GLY A 119 -2.28 7.70 -12.66
C GLY A 119 -1.69 7.39 -11.29
N LEU A 120 -2.50 6.66 -10.51
CA LEU A 120 -2.24 6.31 -9.11
C LEU A 120 -2.51 4.81 -8.92
N ALA A 121 -1.74 4.15 -8.07
CA ALA A 121 -1.99 2.77 -7.69
C ALA A 121 -1.87 2.55 -6.19
N PHE A 122 -2.75 1.72 -5.65
CA PHE A 122 -2.55 1.05 -4.37
C PHE A 122 -1.87 -0.28 -4.63
N PHE A 123 -0.78 -0.60 -3.92
CA PHE A 123 0.00 -1.81 -4.20
C PHE A 123 0.53 -2.49 -2.96
N LEU A 124 0.80 -3.79 -3.09
CA LEU A 124 1.51 -4.65 -2.14
C LEU A 124 2.78 -5.17 -2.81
N ALA A 125 3.90 -5.16 -2.08
CA ALA A 125 5.23 -5.52 -2.59
C ALA A 125 6.15 -6.02 -1.46
N PRO A 126 7.34 -6.56 -1.78
CA PRO A 126 8.33 -6.92 -0.75
C PRO A 126 8.67 -5.73 0.16
N VAL A 127 9.01 -6.03 1.41
CA VAL A 127 9.25 -5.03 2.46
C VAL A 127 10.28 -3.97 2.03
N ASP A 128 11.32 -4.37 1.30
CA ASP A 128 12.42 -3.51 0.84
C ASP A 128 12.19 -2.88 -0.55
N THR A 129 10.96 -2.92 -1.08
CA THR A 129 10.61 -2.35 -2.39
C THR A 129 11.15 -0.93 -2.60
N GLN A 130 11.70 -0.68 -3.80
CA GLN A 130 12.23 0.61 -4.23
C GLN A 130 11.43 1.19 -5.41
N PRO A 131 11.37 2.52 -5.57
CA PRO A 131 10.74 3.14 -6.73
C PRO A 131 11.42 2.68 -8.02
N LEU A 132 10.64 2.21 -8.97
CA LEU A 132 11.13 1.75 -10.28
C LEU A 132 10.97 2.84 -11.33
N ASP A 133 10.43 2.52 -12.51
CA ASP A 133 10.44 3.44 -13.65
C ASP A 133 9.25 4.42 -13.62
N LEU A 134 9.43 5.56 -14.28
CA LEU A 134 8.45 6.65 -14.35
C LEU A 134 7.31 6.33 -15.32
N GLY A 135 6.40 7.29 -15.47
CA GLY A 135 5.41 7.25 -16.53
C GLY A 135 4.40 6.12 -16.31
N GLY A 136 3.97 5.49 -17.40
CA GLY A 136 3.08 4.33 -17.42
C GLY A 136 3.57 3.10 -16.64
N MET A 137 4.78 3.09 -16.08
CA MET A 137 5.22 2.03 -15.16
C MET A 137 4.79 2.28 -13.70
N LEU A 138 4.13 3.41 -13.43
CA LEU A 138 3.55 3.82 -12.15
C LEU A 138 4.54 3.86 -10.97
N GLY A 139 5.85 3.81 -11.21
CA GLY A 139 6.86 3.67 -10.16
C GLY A 139 6.91 2.31 -9.49
N ILE A 140 6.15 1.35 -10.03
CA ILE A 140 5.94 0.02 -9.46
C ILE A 140 6.63 -1.06 -10.29
N PHE A 141 6.75 -0.87 -11.60
CA PHE A 141 7.38 -1.82 -12.51
C PHE A 141 8.62 -1.23 -13.19
N LYS A 142 9.53 -2.10 -13.63
CA LYS A 142 10.74 -1.69 -14.37
C LYS A 142 10.48 -1.57 -15.87
N ASN A 143 9.54 -2.34 -16.40
CA ASN A 143 9.19 -2.43 -17.81
C ASN A 143 7.86 -3.18 -17.96
N GLY A 144 7.37 -3.28 -19.20
CA GLY A 144 6.09 -3.92 -19.52
C GLY A 144 6.07 -5.46 -19.51
N TYR A 145 7.16 -6.14 -19.15
CA TYR A 145 7.22 -7.60 -19.20
C TYR A 145 6.79 -8.21 -17.87
N PHE A 146 6.01 -9.29 -17.95
CA PHE A 146 5.69 -10.11 -16.79
C PHE A 146 6.96 -10.72 -16.19
N ASN A 147 7.14 -10.53 -14.88
CA ASN A 147 8.26 -11.09 -14.14
C ASN A 147 7.80 -11.50 -12.73
N LYS A 148 7.75 -12.81 -12.46
CA LYS A 148 7.38 -13.35 -11.14
C LYS A 148 8.25 -12.83 -10.00
N SER A 149 9.50 -12.46 -10.30
CA SER A 149 10.43 -11.91 -9.31
C SER A 149 10.06 -10.50 -8.85
N ASN A 150 9.09 -9.84 -9.52
CA ASN A 150 8.56 -8.56 -9.06
C ASN A 150 7.87 -8.72 -7.70
N GLN A 151 7.09 -9.79 -7.54
CA GLN A 151 6.27 -10.08 -6.34
C GLN A 151 5.34 -8.92 -5.97
N ILE A 152 4.56 -8.46 -6.95
CA ILE A 152 3.71 -7.26 -6.82
C ILE A 152 2.28 -7.60 -7.18
N VAL A 153 1.36 -7.11 -6.35
CA VAL A 153 -0.07 -6.98 -6.66
C VAL A 153 -0.43 -5.51 -6.55
N ALA A 154 -1.15 -4.95 -7.53
CA ALA A 154 -1.62 -3.57 -7.47
C ALA A 154 -3.04 -3.43 -8.00
N VAL A 155 -3.72 -2.40 -7.54
CA VAL A 155 -4.94 -1.85 -8.13
C VAL A 155 -4.60 -0.45 -8.64
N GLU A 156 -4.65 -0.27 -9.95
CA GLU A 156 -4.31 0.99 -10.61
C GLU A 156 -5.57 1.77 -11.02
N PHE A 157 -5.44 3.08 -11.02
CA PHE A 157 -6.40 4.08 -11.45
C PHE A 157 -5.70 4.91 -12.54
N ASP A 158 -5.78 4.40 -13.76
CA ASP A 158 -5.02 4.91 -14.88
C ASP A 158 -5.81 5.97 -15.66
N THR A 159 -5.17 7.13 -15.81
CA THR A 159 -5.73 8.29 -16.53
C THR A 159 -5.20 8.42 -17.95
N PHE A 160 -4.30 7.54 -18.39
CA PHE A 160 -3.64 7.59 -19.68
C PHE A 160 -3.37 6.19 -20.25
N SER A 161 -4.01 5.87 -21.37
CA SER A 161 -3.81 4.59 -22.05
C SER A 161 -2.49 4.54 -22.80
N ASN A 162 -1.52 3.76 -22.31
CA ASN A 162 -0.32 3.39 -23.05
C ASN A 162 -0.63 2.23 -24.01
N ARG A 163 -0.56 2.52 -25.32
CA ARG A 163 -0.91 1.60 -26.43
C ARG A 163 -0.37 0.16 -26.35
N HIS A 164 0.75 -0.06 -25.66
CA HIS A 164 1.43 -1.36 -25.66
C HIS A 164 0.90 -2.35 -24.61
N TRP A 165 0.29 -1.87 -23.52
CA TRP A 165 -0.16 -2.74 -22.42
C TRP A 165 -1.56 -2.40 -21.90
N ASP A 166 -2.07 -1.20 -22.17
CA ASP A 166 -3.36 -0.75 -21.65
C ASP A 166 -4.54 -1.02 -22.60
N PRO A 167 -5.75 -1.18 -22.06
CA PRO A 167 -6.97 -1.06 -22.84
C PRO A 167 -7.12 0.38 -23.37
N THR A 168 -7.98 0.54 -24.37
CA THR A 168 -8.33 1.88 -24.88
C THR A 168 -9.02 2.71 -23.80
N GLY A 169 -8.45 3.87 -23.50
CA GLY A 169 -9.04 4.86 -22.59
C GLY A 169 -8.64 4.67 -21.13
N ARG A 170 -9.23 5.52 -20.28
CA ARG A 170 -9.00 5.52 -18.83
C ARG A 170 -9.65 4.31 -18.19
N HIS A 171 -8.97 3.72 -17.23
CA HIS A 171 -9.41 2.44 -16.69
C HIS A 171 -8.95 2.24 -15.24
N MET A 172 -9.65 1.35 -14.56
CA MET A 172 -9.12 0.69 -13.37
C MET A 172 -8.53 -0.65 -13.79
N GLY A 173 -7.43 -1.03 -13.17
CA GLY A 173 -6.71 -2.27 -13.47
C GLY A 173 -6.31 -3.05 -12.22
N ILE A 174 -6.15 -4.36 -12.36
CA ILE A 174 -5.51 -5.22 -11.35
C ILE A 174 -4.24 -5.77 -11.97
N ASN A 175 -3.08 -5.39 -11.42
CA ASN A 175 -1.77 -5.80 -11.89
C ASN A 175 -1.23 -6.94 -11.05
N VAL A 176 -0.66 -7.96 -11.69
CA VAL A 176 0.02 -9.07 -11.03
C VAL A 176 1.36 -9.30 -11.72
N ASN A 177 2.46 -8.93 -11.05
CA ASN A 177 3.83 -9.11 -11.55
C ASN A 177 4.16 -8.47 -12.92
N SER A 178 3.30 -7.60 -13.45
CA SER A 178 3.45 -6.86 -14.70
C SER A 178 2.57 -5.62 -14.68
N ILE A 179 2.92 -4.57 -15.42
CA ILE A 179 2.01 -3.46 -15.69
C ILE A 179 0.81 -3.89 -16.54
N VAL A 180 0.94 -4.94 -17.35
CA VAL A 180 -0.21 -5.51 -18.07
C VAL A 180 -1.19 -6.09 -17.05
N SER A 181 -2.32 -5.42 -16.89
CA SER A 181 -3.38 -5.79 -15.97
C SER A 181 -3.99 -7.17 -16.30
N VAL A 182 -4.19 -8.02 -15.29
CA VAL A 182 -4.93 -9.30 -15.44
C VAL A 182 -6.43 -9.07 -15.60
N LYS A 183 -6.92 -7.91 -15.17
CA LYS A 183 -8.29 -7.45 -15.37
C LYS A 183 -8.28 -5.95 -15.51
N THR A 184 -9.11 -5.41 -16.39
CA THR A 184 -9.41 -3.98 -16.48
C THR A 184 -10.91 -3.73 -16.57
N VAL A 185 -11.33 -2.53 -16.19
CA VAL A 185 -12.66 -1.98 -16.46
C VAL A 185 -12.55 -0.52 -16.90
N PRO A 186 -13.35 -0.05 -17.86
CA PRO A 186 -13.41 1.36 -18.19
C PRO A 186 -13.75 2.19 -16.95
N TRP A 187 -13.07 3.32 -16.80
CA TRP A 187 -13.29 4.25 -15.70
C TRP A 187 -13.50 5.65 -16.26
N ASN A 188 -14.70 6.21 -16.05
CA ASN A 188 -14.98 7.60 -16.41
C ASN A 188 -14.38 8.51 -15.33
N TRP A 189 -13.06 8.65 -15.33
CA TRP A 189 -12.35 9.56 -14.46
C TRP A 189 -12.96 10.97 -14.54
N ALA A 190 -13.27 11.53 -13.38
CA ALA A 190 -13.79 12.87 -13.21
C ALA A 190 -12.71 13.79 -12.64
N ASN A 191 -12.29 14.76 -13.47
CA ASN A 191 -11.19 15.66 -13.16
C ASN A 191 -11.49 16.56 -11.96
N GLY A 192 -10.69 16.49 -10.90
CA GLY A 192 -10.84 17.32 -9.70
C GLY A 192 -11.88 16.83 -8.70
N GLU A 193 -12.63 15.78 -9.03
CA GLU A 193 -13.64 15.23 -8.15
C GLU A 193 -13.03 14.28 -7.12
N VAL A 194 -13.61 14.25 -5.92
CA VAL A 194 -13.22 13.31 -4.88
C VAL A 194 -13.70 11.91 -5.24
N ALA A 195 -12.75 11.00 -5.47
CA ALA A 195 -13.00 9.57 -5.60
C ALA A 195 -12.86 8.88 -4.24
N ASN A 196 -13.87 8.12 -3.83
CA ASN A 196 -13.82 7.24 -2.68
C ASN A 196 -13.60 5.81 -3.15
N VAL A 197 -12.53 5.16 -2.67
CA VAL A 197 -12.15 3.81 -3.05
C VAL A 197 -12.30 2.87 -1.86
N PHE A 198 -12.81 1.68 -2.12
CA PHE A 198 -12.80 0.54 -1.20
C PHE A 198 -12.19 -0.66 -1.93
N ILE A 199 -11.15 -1.26 -1.35
CA ILE A 199 -10.53 -2.48 -1.87
C ILE A 199 -10.60 -3.56 -0.78
N SER A 200 -11.09 -4.74 -1.14
CA SER A 200 -11.14 -5.91 -0.27
C SER A 200 -10.42 -7.09 -0.91
N TYR A 201 -9.59 -7.76 -0.13
CA TYR A 201 -9.08 -9.08 -0.43
C TYR A 201 -9.69 -10.11 0.52
N GLU A 202 -10.40 -11.10 -0.04
CA GLU A 202 -10.96 -12.22 0.72
C GLU A 202 -10.12 -13.48 0.47
N ALA A 203 -9.40 -13.92 1.50
CA ALA A 203 -8.47 -15.04 1.43
C ALA A 203 -9.16 -16.36 1.07
N SER A 204 -10.38 -16.60 1.58
CA SER A 204 -11.09 -17.88 1.36
C SER A 204 -11.46 -18.11 -0.10
N THR A 205 -11.68 -17.03 -0.86
CA THR A 205 -12.01 -17.07 -2.29
C THR A 205 -10.87 -16.57 -3.18
N LYS A 206 -9.75 -16.12 -2.59
CA LYS A 206 -8.64 -15.45 -3.26
C LYS A 206 -9.11 -14.25 -4.09
N SER A 207 -10.17 -13.58 -3.66
CA SER A 207 -10.86 -12.54 -4.43
C SER A 207 -10.31 -11.18 -4.07
N LEU A 208 -9.79 -10.46 -5.06
CA LEU A 208 -9.44 -9.05 -4.96
C LEU A 208 -10.51 -8.22 -5.68
N THR A 209 -11.22 -7.39 -4.92
CA THR A 209 -12.26 -6.51 -5.44
C THR A 209 -11.92 -5.07 -5.09
N ALA A 210 -12.03 -4.16 -6.06
CA ALA A 210 -11.92 -2.73 -5.83
C ALA A 210 -13.17 -2.03 -6.37
N SER A 211 -13.74 -1.14 -5.58
CA SER A 211 -14.80 -0.24 -5.99
C SER A 211 -14.35 1.22 -5.85
N LEU A 212 -14.82 2.05 -6.77
CA LEU A 212 -14.61 3.49 -6.77
C LEU A 212 -15.97 4.17 -6.89
N VAL A 213 -16.21 5.21 -6.10
CA VAL A 213 -17.42 6.05 -6.16
C VAL A 213 -17.01 7.51 -6.27
N TYR A 214 -17.67 8.26 -7.15
CA TYR A 214 -17.68 9.73 -7.14
C TYR A 214 -19.00 10.21 -6.53
N PRO A 215 -19.04 10.58 -5.23
CA PRO A 215 -20.30 10.94 -4.57
C PRO A 215 -21.00 12.13 -5.21
N SER A 216 -20.24 13.13 -5.64
CA SER A 216 -20.75 14.36 -6.30
C SER A 216 -21.43 14.09 -7.64
N LEU A 217 -21.12 12.97 -8.30
CA LEU A 217 -21.63 12.60 -9.62
C LEU A 217 -22.59 11.41 -9.56
N GLU A 218 -22.78 10.81 -8.39
CA GLU A 218 -23.56 9.58 -8.21
C GLU A 218 -23.12 8.45 -9.16
N THR A 219 -21.82 8.36 -9.46
CA THR A 219 -21.25 7.31 -10.33
C THR A 219 -20.35 6.36 -9.55
N SER A 220 -20.32 5.09 -9.97
CA SER A 220 -19.51 4.05 -9.35
C SER A 220 -18.93 3.06 -10.36
N PHE A 221 -17.78 2.51 -10.04
CA PHE A 221 -17.05 1.52 -10.84
C PHE A 221 -16.59 0.38 -9.94
N ILE A 222 -16.55 -0.83 -10.47
CA ILE A 222 -16.11 -2.02 -9.74
C ILE A 222 -15.25 -2.91 -10.63
N ILE A 223 -14.18 -3.44 -10.06
CA ILE A 223 -13.30 -4.42 -10.69
C ILE A 223 -13.05 -5.57 -9.73
N HIS A 224 -12.92 -6.77 -10.29
CA HIS A 224 -12.70 -8.00 -9.52
C HIS A 224 -11.79 -8.95 -10.30
N ALA A 225 -10.84 -9.58 -9.60
CA ALA A 225 -10.05 -10.69 -10.10
C ALA A 225 -9.75 -11.70 -8.99
N ILE A 226 -9.50 -12.95 -9.39
CA ILE A 226 -8.95 -13.97 -8.49
C ILE A 226 -7.43 -13.84 -8.50
N VAL A 227 -6.85 -13.57 -7.33
CA VAL A 227 -5.42 -13.39 -7.12
C VAL A 227 -4.98 -14.23 -5.94
N ASP A 228 -4.22 -15.30 -6.19
CA ASP A 228 -3.58 -16.05 -5.12
C ASP A 228 -2.36 -15.27 -4.62
N VAL A 229 -2.52 -14.52 -3.52
CA VAL A 229 -1.43 -13.70 -2.97
C VAL A 229 -0.26 -14.55 -2.48
N LYS A 230 -0.49 -15.83 -2.15
CA LYS A 230 0.57 -16.74 -1.70
C LYS A 230 1.48 -17.17 -2.86
N ASP A 231 0.92 -17.24 -4.08
CA ASP A 231 1.68 -17.56 -5.30
C ASP A 231 2.42 -16.34 -5.87
N VAL A 232 2.15 -15.14 -5.36
CA VAL A 232 2.66 -13.87 -5.89
C VAL A 232 3.57 -13.15 -4.90
N LEU A 233 3.12 -12.96 -3.67
CA LEU A 233 3.75 -12.11 -2.67
C LEU A 233 4.59 -12.93 -1.67
N PRO A 234 5.69 -12.37 -1.15
CA PRO A 234 6.37 -12.96 0.01
C PRO A 234 5.47 -12.95 1.24
N GLU A 235 5.87 -13.69 2.28
CA GLU A 235 5.14 -13.80 3.54
C GLU A 235 4.90 -12.42 4.20
N TRP A 236 5.92 -11.57 4.16
CA TRP A 236 5.90 -10.22 4.69
C TRP A 236 6.00 -9.20 3.57
N VAL A 237 5.05 -8.27 3.55
CA VAL A 237 4.94 -7.22 2.53
C VAL A 237 4.91 -5.83 3.16
N ARG A 238 5.14 -4.82 2.33
CA ARG A 238 4.65 -3.47 2.57
C ARG A 238 3.60 -3.12 1.52
N PHE A 239 2.79 -2.13 1.84
CA PHE A 239 1.73 -1.66 0.98
C PHE A 239 1.54 -0.16 1.12
N GLY A 240 0.93 0.45 0.12
CA GLY A 240 0.67 1.88 0.10
C GLY A 240 0.39 2.36 -1.31
N PHE A 241 0.76 3.61 -1.57
CA PHE A 241 0.44 4.30 -2.81
C PHE A 241 1.68 4.59 -3.64
N SER A 242 1.53 4.55 -4.95
CA SER A 242 2.50 5.06 -5.93
C SER A 242 1.74 5.86 -6.97
N ALA A 243 2.31 6.97 -7.42
CA ALA A 243 1.76 7.73 -8.53
C ALA A 243 2.88 8.34 -9.36
N THR A 244 2.60 8.52 -10.65
CA THR A 244 3.51 9.12 -11.62
C THR A 244 2.80 10.15 -12.47
N THR A 245 3.60 11.08 -13.00
CA THR A 245 3.17 11.96 -14.08
C THR A 245 3.84 11.60 -15.40
N GLY A 246 3.25 12.05 -16.51
CA GLY A 246 3.79 11.86 -17.84
C GLY A 246 5.20 12.38 -18.05
N ILE A 247 5.83 11.83 -19.08
CA ILE A 247 7.20 12.16 -19.50
C ILE A 247 7.22 13.46 -20.32
N ASP A 248 6.17 13.66 -21.12
CA ASP A 248 6.04 14.74 -22.09
C ASP A 248 5.37 15.99 -21.51
N THR A 249 5.64 17.13 -22.13
CA THR A 249 5.09 18.42 -21.70
C THR A 249 3.57 18.42 -21.82
N GLY A 250 2.87 18.87 -20.78
CA GLY A 250 1.41 18.98 -20.76
C GLY A 250 0.67 17.72 -20.33
N TYR A 251 1.35 16.57 -20.25
CA TYR A 251 0.79 15.31 -19.76
C TYR A 251 1.04 15.18 -18.25
N VAL A 252 0.26 15.92 -17.46
CA VAL A 252 0.49 16.06 -16.02
C VAL A 252 -0.82 16.18 -15.23
N GLN A 253 -0.79 15.72 -13.98
CA GLN A 253 -1.82 15.89 -12.97
C GLN A 253 -1.22 15.94 -11.57
N THR A 254 -2.00 16.42 -10.60
CA THR A 254 -1.77 16.11 -9.20
C THR A 254 -2.35 14.73 -8.87
N ASN A 255 -1.73 14.04 -7.91
CA ASN A 255 -2.19 12.75 -7.41
C ASN A 255 -2.23 12.83 -5.88
N ASP A 256 -3.40 13.17 -5.35
CA ASP A 256 -3.57 13.63 -3.98
C ASP A 256 -4.46 12.66 -3.19
N VAL A 257 -3.89 11.97 -2.21
CA VAL A 257 -4.65 11.11 -1.29
C VAL A 257 -5.07 11.95 -0.08
N LEU A 258 -6.36 11.98 0.22
CA LEU A 258 -6.94 12.84 1.25
C LEU A 258 -7.15 12.11 2.58
N SER A 259 -7.47 10.81 2.51
CA SER A 259 -7.69 9.95 3.66
C SER A 259 -7.30 8.52 3.34
N TRP A 260 -6.98 7.72 4.36
CA TRP A 260 -6.64 6.31 4.19
C TRP A 260 -6.88 5.50 5.48
N SER A 261 -7.58 4.38 5.37
CA SER A 261 -7.70 3.36 6.42
C SER A 261 -7.38 1.99 5.88
N PHE A 262 -6.93 1.12 6.77
CA PHE A 262 -6.62 -0.27 6.47
C PHE A 262 -7.01 -1.13 7.66
N GLU A 263 -7.51 -2.33 7.39
CA GLU A 263 -7.75 -3.38 8.36
C GLU A 263 -7.42 -4.74 7.75
N SER A 264 -6.71 -5.58 8.48
CA SER A 264 -6.46 -6.97 8.09
C SER A 264 -6.64 -7.93 9.24
N ASN A 265 -6.91 -9.19 8.89
CA ASN A 265 -7.01 -10.30 9.82
C ASN A 265 -6.39 -11.56 9.22
N LEU A 266 -5.28 -12.01 9.82
CA LEU A 266 -4.63 -13.29 9.59
C LEU A 266 -5.15 -14.32 10.60
N PRO A 267 -5.87 -15.36 10.14
CA PRO A 267 -6.41 -16.39 11.02
C PRO A 267 -5.30 -17.06 11.85
N GLY A 268 -5.52 -17.20 13.16
CA GLY A 268 -4.57 -17.83 14.07
C GLY A 268 -3.40 -16.94 14.49
N GLY A 269 -3.31 -15.69 14.03
CA GLY A 269 -2.37 -14.74 14.60
C GLY A 269 -2.75 -14.38 16.03
N ASN A 270 -1.77 -14.27 16.94
CA ASN A 270 -2.03 -13.92 18.32
C ASN A 270 -2.63 -12.50 18.36
N SER A 271 -3.88 -12.36 18.83
CA SER A 271 -4.51 -11.05 19.01
C SER A 271 -3.79 -10.29 20.13
N VAL A 272 -3.17 -9.17 19.84
CA VAL A 272 -2.80 -8.16 20.85
C VAL A 272 -3.40 -6.83 20.44
N ALA A 273 -3.99 -6.17 21.45
CA ALA A 273 -4.79 -4.95 21.42
C ALA A 273 -4.54 -4.03 20.22
N SER A 274 -5.62 -3.75 19.49
CA SER A 274 -5.69 -2.65 18.54
C SER A 274 -5.09 -1.38 19.13
N VAL A 275 -4.09 -0.83 18.44
CA VAL A 275 -3.69 0.56 18.67
C VAL A 275 -4.86 1.40 18.16
N LYS A 276 -5.84 1.64 19.04
CA LYS A 276 -6.86 2.66 18.85
C LYS A 276 -6.14 4.01 18.79
N ASN A 277 -5.67 4.38 17.61
CA ASN A 277 -5.20 5.74 17.36
C ASN A 277 -6.38 6.70 17.55
N ALA A 278 -6.11 7.74 18.32
CA ALA A 278 -7.04 8.79 18.68
C ALA A 278 -7.66 9.42 17.43
N GLY A 279 -8.99 9.54 17.41
CA GLY A 279 -9.69 10.24 16.32
C GLY A 279 -11.05 9.69 15.91
N LEU A 280 -11.74 8.89 16.73
CA LEU A 280 -13.17 8.61 16.54
C LEU A 280 -13.99 9.71 17.24
N SER A 281 -14.06 10.90 16.66
CA SER A 281 -15.17 11.83 16.91
C SER A 281 -16.24 11.58 15.85
N THR A 282 -17.18 10.70 16.20
CA THR A 282 -18.60 10.68 15.83
C THR A 282 -19.04 11.63 14.71
N TYR A 283 -19.37 11.06 13.55
CA TYR A 283 -20.43 11.62 12.70
C TYR A 283 -21.77 11.14 13.25
N ALA A 284 -22.40 12.00 14.04
CA ALA A 284 -23.80 11.91 14.41
C ALA A 284 -24.40 13.31 14.27
N ALA A 285 -24.90 13.60 13.06
CA ALA A 285 -25.97 14.53 12.73
C ALA A 285 -26.28 14.39 11.23
#